data_AF-A0A1Y5GIZ7-F1
#
_entry.id   AF-A0A1Y5GIZ7-F1
#
_cell.length_a   1.000
_cell.length_b   1.000
_cell.length_c   1.000
_cell.angle_alpha   90.00
_cell.angle_beta   90.00
_cell.angle_gamma   90.00
#
_symmetry.space_group_name_H-M   'P 1'
#
loop_
_entity.id
_entity.type
_entity.pdbx_description
1 polymer ?
#
loop_
_entity_poly.entity_id
_entity_poly.type
_entity_poly.pdbx_seq_one_letter_code
_entity_poly.pdbx_strand_id
1 'polypeptide(L)'
;MPLLAVQIPDPDASQKAAIDKMHHKLHIDQAPFKAQEVQALKELNEMTILDDVKLEKVNVKIEELMAAKTQIMRLRYEHLIEMRAILSDAQKVPYDKNVLKRSAVK
;
A
#
# COMPACT_ATOMS: atom_id res chain seq x y z
N MET A 1 10.81 3.52 -3.10
CA MET A 1 10.50 4.94 -2.84
C MET A 1 9.40 5.02 -1.80
N PRO A 2 9.50 5.81 -0.73
CA PRO A 2 8.36 5.99 0.16
C PRO A 2 7.29 6.75 -0.63
N LEU A 3 6.12 6.15 -0.79
CA LEU A 3 4.94 6.87 -1.27
C LEU A 3 4.69 7.99 -0.27
N LEU A 4 5.01 9.22 -0.65
CA LEU A 4 4.69 10.41 0.11
C LEU A 4 3.24 10.30 0.55
N ALA A 5 3.02 10.13 1.86
CA ALA A 5 1.72 10.26 2.48
C ALA A 5 1.06 11.51 1.91
N VAL A 6 -0.21 11.43 1.49
CA VAL A 6 -0.90 12.62 0.99
C VAL A 6 -0.87 13.64 2.11
N GLN A 7 -0.12 14.73 1.91
CA GLN A 7 -0.02 15.78 2.91
C GLN A 7 -1.37 16.46 3.01
N ILE A 8 -1.92 16.47 4.22
CA ILE A 8 -3.11 17.24 4.57
C ILE A 8 -2.65 18.69 4.77
N PRO A 9 -3.27 19.68 4.11
CA PRO A 9 -2.94 21.07 4.32
C PRO A 9 -3.45 21.54 5.70
N ASP A 10 -2.54 22.19 6.44
CA ASP A 10 -2.79 22.85 7.72
C ASP A 10 -3.66 22.03 8.70
N PRO A 11 -3.23 20.80 9.09
CA PRO A 11 -3.96 20.01 10.06
C PRO A 11 -3.87 20.68 11.44
N ASP A 12 -4.99 20.73 12.15
CA ASP A 12 -4.98 21.11 13.56
C ASP A 12 -4.29 20.05 14.43
N ALA A 13 -4.08 20.34 15.72
CA ALA A 13 -3.39 19.43 16.64
C ALA A 13 -4.10 18.07 16.79
N SER A 14 -5.44 18.05 16.73
CA SER A 14 -6.23 16.82 16.82
C SER A 14 -6.10 15.99 15.54
N GLN A 15 -6.22 16.64 14.38
CA GLN A 15 -6.02 16.02 13.07
C GLN A 15 -4.61 15.44 12.95
N LYS A 16 -3.57 16.17 13.38
CA LYS A 16 -2.19 15.69 13.34
C LYS A 16 -2.02 14.40 14.14
N ALA A 17 -2.52 14.36 15.37
CA ALA A 17 -2.45 13.16 16.21
C ALA A 17 -3.21 11.97 15.59
N ALA A 18 -4.38 12.23 14.98
CA ALA A 18 -5.14 11.21 14.28
C ALA A 18 -4.38 10.67 13.06
N ILE A 19 -3.77 11.56 12.26
CA ILE A 19 -2.97 11.22 11.09
C ILE A 19 -1.77 10.34 11.46
N ASP A 20 -1.02 10.72 12.49
CA ASP A 20 0.14 9.95 12.95
C ASP A 20 -0.26 8.54 13.40
N LYS A 21 -1.38 8.42 14.11
CA LYS A 21 -1.95 7.13 14.50
C LYS A 21 -2.37 6.29 13.30
N MET A 22 -3.05 6.89 12.32
CA MET A 22 -3.47 6.20 11.10
C MET A 22 -2.27 5.72 10.27
N HIS A 23 -1.23 6.54 10.10
CA HIS A 23 0.01 6.13 9.43
C HIS A 23 0.72 4.99 10.16
N HIS A 24 0.84 5.09 11.48
CA HIS A 24 1.47 4.02 12.27
C HIS A 24 0.72 2.69 12.12
N LYS A 25 -0.61 2.73 12.18
CA LYS A 25 -1.47 1.56 11.94
C LYS A 25 -1.25 0.98 10.53
N LEU A 26 -1.29 1.81 9.49
CA LEU A 26 -1.03 1.36 8.12
C LEU A 26 0.33 0.67 7.98
N HIS A 27 1.36 1.20 8.64
CA HIS A 27 2.69 0.60 8.64
C HIS A 27 2.71 -0.79 9.27
N ILE A 28 2.07 -0.95 10.43
CA ILE A 28 1.93 -2.25 11.11
C ILE A 28 1.14 -3.22 10.24
N ASP A 29 -0.03 -2.81 9.75
CA ASP A 29 -0.94 -3.67 9.00
C ASP A 29 -0.33 -4.12 7.65
N GLN A 30 0.48 -3.28 7.00
CA GLN A 30 1.18 -3.63 5.76
C GLN A 30 2.45 -4.47 5.97
N ALA A 31 3.04 -4.48 7.17
CA ALA A 31 4.31 -5.15 7.43
C ALA A 31 4.31 -6.64 7.04
N PRO A 32 3.32 -7.48 7.44
CA PRO A 32 3.31 -8.90 7.08
C PRO A 32 3.19 -9.11 5.56
N PHE A 33 2.35 -8.32 4.89
CA PHE A 33 2.16 -8.45 3.44
C PHE A 33 3.38 -8.00 2.64
N LYS A 34 4.11 -6.98 3.11
CA LYS A 34 5.40 -6.58 2.49
C LYS A 34 6.46 -7.67 2.65
N ALA A 35 6.52 -8.32 3.80
CA ALA A 35 7.41 -9.46 4.01
C ALA A 35 7.05 -10.63 3.07
N GLN A 36 5.76 -10.94 2.93
CA GLN A 36 5.26 -11.94 1.99
C GLN A 36 5.56 -11.58 0.53
N GLU A 37 5.36 -10.33 0.12
CA GLU A 37 5.68 -9.86 -1.24
C GLU A 37 7.16 -10.09 -1.57
N VAL A 38 8.06 -9.70 -0.66
CA VAL A 38 9.51 -9.88 -0.85
C VAL A 38 9.89 -11.35 -0.92
N GLN A 39 9.34 -12.17 -0.01
CA GLN A 39 9.64 -13.59 0.04
C GLN A 39 9.12 -14.33 -1.20
N ALA A 40 7.87 -14.11 -1.60
CA ALA A 40 7.27 -14.73 -2.78
C ALA A 40 7.99 -14.32 -4.07
N LEU A 41 8.41 -13.06 -4.17
CA LEU A 41 9.20 -12.60 -5.32
C LEU A 41 10.59 -13.25 -5.37
N LYS A 42 11.25 -13.39 -4.22
CA LYS A 42 12.54 -14.08 -4.14
C LYS A 42 12.39 -15.54 -4.59
N GLU A 43 11.42 -16.26 -4.05
CA GLU A 43 11.16 -17.66 -4.41
C GLU A 43 10.79 -17.81 -5.90
N LEU A 44 10.00 -16.89 -6.45
CA LEU A 44 9.66 -16.88 -7.87
C LEU A 44 10.92 -16.73 -8.74
N ASN A 45 11.85 -15.85 -8.37
CA ASN A 45 13.11 -15.69 -9.08
C ASN A 45 14.00 -16.94 -8.95
N GLU A 46 14.08 -17.55 -7.78
CA GLU A 46 14.82 -18.81 -7.56
C GLU A 46 14.26 -19.94 -8.43
N MET A 47 12.94 -20.00 -8.60
CA MET A 47 12.31 -20.99 -9.46
C MET A 47 12.68 -20.86 -10.93
N THR A 48 13.00 -19.66 -11.43
CA THR A 48 13.37 -19.45 -12.85
C THR A 48 14.74 -19.99 -13.24
N ILE A 49 15.57 -20.38 -12.28
CA ILE A 49 16.93 -20.90 -12.51
C ILE A 49 17.04 -22.41 -12.21
N LEU A 50 15.91 -23.10 -12.02
CA LEU A 50 15.86 -24.54 -11.79
C LEU A 50 15.55 -25.28 -13.11
N ASP A 51 16.27 -26.37 -13.37
CA ASP A 51 16.17 -27.12 -14.64
C ASP A 51 14.81 -27.81 -14.84
N ASP A 52 14.14 -28.26 -13.76
CA ASP A 52 12.90 -29.04 -13.81
C ASP A 52 11.69 -28.32 -13.16
N VAL A 53 11.66 -26.98 -13.22
CA VAL A 53 10.53 -26.24 -12.68
C VAL A 53 9.27 -26.46 -13.53
N LYS A 54 8.18 -26.84 -12.85
CA LYS A 54 6.86 -26.95 -13.47
C LYS A 54 6.17 -25.60 -13.49
N LEU A 55 5.63 -25.22 -14.65
CA LEU A 55 4.93 -23.94 -14.84
C LEU A 55 3.75 -23.78 -13.86
N GLU A 56 3.09 -24.88 -13.48
CA GLU A 56 2.01 -24.85 -12.48
C GLU A 56 2.50 -24.32 -11.14
N LYS A 57 3.72 -24.68 -10.71
CA LYS A 57 4.29 -24.16 -9.45
C LYS A 57 4.61 -22.67 -9.57
N VAL A 58 5.10 -22.22 -10.73
CA VAL A 58 5.37 -20.80 -11.00
C VAL A 58 4.08 -19.99 -10.90
N ASN A 59 2.99 -20.48 -11.49
CA ASN A 59 1.68 -19.83 -11.44
C ASN A 59 1.14 -19.71 -10.01
N VAL A 60 1.24 -20.77 -9.20
CA VAL A 60 0.87 -20.71 -7.78
C VAL A 60 1.68 -19.65 -7.04
N LYS A 61 3.00 -19.55 -7.29
CA LYS A 61 3.84 -18.53 -6.65
C LYS A 61 3.49 -17.11 -7.10
N ILE A 62 3.09 -16.92 -8.37
CA ILE A 62 2.57 -15.64 -8.87
C ILE A 62 1.27 -15.28 -8.15
N GLU A 63 0.36 -16.22 -7.94
CA GLU A 63 -0.88 -15.98 -7.20
C GLU A 63 -0.61 -15.54 -5.75
N GLU A 64 0.34 -16.17 -5.07
CA GLU A 64 0.76 -15.75 -3.72
C GLU A 64 1.33 -14.33 -3.69
N LEU A 65 2.21 -14.00 -4.64
CA LEU A 65 2.76 -12.65 -4.79
C LEU A 65 1.64 -11.62 -5.03
N MET A 66 0.69 -11.94 -5.91
CA MET A 66 -0.43 -11.06 -6.23
C MET A 66 -1.42 -10.92 -5.08
N ALA A 67 -1.62 -11.96 -4.27
CA ALA A 67 -2.44 -11.89 -3.06
C ALA A 67 -1.85 -10.89 -2.05
N ALA A 68 -0.54 -10.96 -1.79
CA ALA A 68 0.14 -10.01 -0.91
C ALA A 68 0.04 -8.56 -1.43
N LYS A 69 0.31 -8.34 -2.72
CA LYS A 69 0.17 -7.03 -3.36
C LYS A 69 -1.25 -6.48 -3.29
N THR A 70 -2.25 -7.35 -3.47
CA THR A 70 -3.66 -6.99 -3.37
C THR A 70 -4.01 -6.48 -1.97
N GLN A 71 -3.52 -7.14 -0.91
CA GLN A 71 -3.76 -6.70 0.47
C GLN A 71 -3.07 -5.36 0.77
N ILE A 72 -1.83 -5.17 0.31
CA ILE A 72 -1.13 -3.87 0.45
C ILE A 72 -1.92 -2.76 -0.24
N MET A 73 -2.43 -3.01 -1.44
CA MET A 73 -3.25 -2.04 -2.17
C MET A 73 -4.56 -1.74 -1.45
N ARG A 74 -5.27 -2.77 -0.96
CA ARG A 74 -6.51 -2.60 -0.19
C ARG A 74 -6.30 -1.70 1.02
N LEU A 75 -5.33 -2.03 1.88
CA LEU A 75 -5.00 -1.24 3.07
C LEU A 75 -4.62 0.21 2.72
N ARG A 76 -3.93 0.41 1.60
CA ARG A 76 -3.56 1.76 1.14
C ARG A 76 -4.79 2.57 0.76
N TYR A 77 -5.76 1.99 0.05
CA TYR A 77 -6.96 2.71 -0.35
C TYR A 77 -7.94 2.92 0.81
N GLU A 78 -8.04 1.96 1.72
CA GLU A 78 -8.75 2.14 3.00
C GLU A 78 -8.17 3.34 3.78
N HIS A 79 -6.85 3.41 3.92
CA HIS A 79 -6.18 4.55 4.58
C HIS A 79 -6.46 5.90 3.90
N LEU A 80 -6.57 5.95 2.56
CA LEU A 80 -6.94 7.18 1.86
C LEU A 80 -8.37 7.63 2.20
N ILE A 81 -9.30 6.67 2.32
CA ILE A 81 -10.69 6.95 2.72
C ILE A 81 -10.73 7.44 4.17
N GLU A 82 -10.02 6.77 5.08
CA GLU A 82 -9.92 7.17 6.50
C GLU A 82 -9.33 8.58 6.65
N MET A 83 -8.23 8.87 5.96
CA MET A 83 -7.59 10.19 5.95
C MET A 83 -8.54 11.27 5.44
N ARG A 84 -9.33 11.00 4.39
CA ARG A 84 -10.29 11.95 3.84
C ARG A 84 -11.45 12.23 4.81
N ALA A 85 -11.85 11.25 5.62
CA ALA A 85 -12.99 11.34 6.54
C ALA A 85 -12.78 12.36 7.67
N ILE A 86 -11.53 12.62 8.07
CA ILE A 86 -11.18 13.57 9.15
C ILE A 86 -10.96 15.00 8.66
N LEU A 87 -11.08 15.25 7.35
CA LEU A 87 -10.85 16.56 6.75
C LEU A 87 -12.08 17.45 6.80
N SER A 88 -11.86 18.74 7.00
CA SER A 88 -12.85 19.77 6.67
C SER A 88 -13.11 19.82 5.16
N ASP A 89 -14.24 20.40 4.76
CA ASP A 89 -14.60 20.51 3.34
C ASP A 89 -13.57 21.35 2.56
N ALA A 90 -13.00 22.38 3.18
CA ALA A 90 -11.92 23.17 2.59
C ALA A 90 -10.63 22.34 2.36
N GLN A 91 -10.30 21.44 3.29
CA GLN A 91 -9.12 20.56 3.19
C GLN A 91 -9.32 19.43 2.17
N LYS A 92 -10.56 18.96 1.94
CA LYS A 92 -10.86 17.89 0.97
C LYS A 92 -10.49 18.27 -0.46
N VAL A 93 -10.72 19.52 -0.88
CA VAL A 93 -10.46 19.97 -2.26
C VAL A 93 -8.99 19.76 -2.70
N PRO A 94 -7.98 20.31 -2.00
CA PRO A 94 -6.57 20.06 -2.34
C PRO A 94 -6.15 18.61 -2.11
N TYR A 95 -6.71 17.92 -1.11
CA TYR A 95 -6.46 16.50 -0.86
C TYR A 95 -6.89 15.63 -2.04
N ASP A 96 -8.14 15.78 -2.51
CA ASP A 96 -8.72 15.02 -3.62
C ASP A 96 -7.92 15.27 -4.91
N LYS A 97 -7.52 16.52 -5.17
CA LYS A 97 -6.64 16.87 -6.29
C LYS A 97 -5.30 16.13 -6.22
N ASN A 98 -4.72 15.97 -5.04
CA ASN A 98 -3.47 15.23 -4.84
C ASN A 98 -3.65 13.72 -4.99
N VAL A 99 -4.78 13.16 -4.53
CA VAL A 99 -5.13 11.75 -4.74
C VAL A 99 -5.27 11.45 -6.23
N LEU A 100 -6.01 12.28 -6.99
CA LEU A 100 -6.24 12.09 -8.43
C LEU A 100 -4.98 12.26 -9.29
N LYS A 101 -3.97 12.99 -8.80
CA LYS A 101 -2.64 13.11 -9.46
C LYS A 101 -1.77 11.87 -9.28
N ARG A 102 -2.12 10.95 -8.39
CA ARG A 102 -1.39 9.68 -8.26
C ARG A 102 -1.69 8.86 -9.52
N SER A 103 -0.81 8.99 -10.53
CA SER A 103 -0.82 8.11 -11.69
C SER A 103 -0.81 6.66 -11.20
N ALA A 104 -1.78 5.87 -11.64
CA ALA A 104 -1.86 4.46 -11.32
C ALA A 104 -0.51 3.79 -11.66
N VAL A 105 0.19 3.33 -10.63
CA VAL A 105 1.29 2.36 -10.68
C VAL A 105 2.57 2.85 -11.40
N LYS A 106 3.68 2.92 -10.65
CA LYS A 106 4.98 2.50 -11.20
C LYS A 106 5.22 1.07 -10.73
#